data_AF-A0A0A1SRP0-F1
#
_entry.id   AF-A0A0A1SRP0-F1
#
_cell.length_a   1.000
_cell.length_b   1.000
_cell.length_c   1.000
_cell.angle_alpha   90.00
_cell.angle_beta   90.00
_cell.angle_gamma   90.00
#
_symmetry.space_group_name_H-M   'P 1'
#
loop_
_entity.id
_entity.type
_entity.pdbx_description
1 polymer ?
#
loop_
_entity_poly.entity_id
_entity_poly.type
_entity_poly.pdbx_seq_one_letter_code
_entity_poly.pdbx_strand_id
1 'polypeptide(L)'
;MRKDDTFRVKGIPLDWDADQLQSASNEQDGAALPTVKSLALETHGRSLSATVNFESLPNSMKALNRERSWNIHLPNNSAPLSLDDNFYGMTTIFAPPAEHHKVDVVAISGLGGHAFGSFKKRGGNFMWLRDALPFDLGDETTNGPMARVLIYGYNSKVANSHSIQNLEDLATAFHAGLRQVVDNQKRPIILIAHSLGGLVVKQVLITLSQSQDVKDQQIFQSTYGMAFCGVPRHGMNIQSLILIAKDGHNRFLIESLNNMQPQILRRQHQDFLKALSSESKSEIVCFYETLMSPTTEQDINGEWEMTGPEALLVTRESATTCRPWEAGPEYACAINRSHSELVKFNHHDADYENVCERLRGLAHRAVAAMPRFFESHINVNNLLVEKTCLPAFKILSSAITLLRR
;
A
#
# COMPACT_ATOMS: atom_id res chain seq x y z
N MET A 1 14.58 19.90 14.30
CA MET A 1 13.63 19.82 13.16
C MET A 1 14.45 19.62 11.89
N ARG A 2 14.16 18.61 11.04
CA ARG A 2 15.04 18.23 9.92
C ARG A 2 14.63 18.96 8.63
N LYS A 3 15.62 19.36 7.84
CA LYS A 3 15.58 20.24 6.66
C LYS A 3 14.85 19.63 5.43
N ASP A 4 14.09 18.54 5.60
CA ASP A 4 13.72 17.60 4.52
C ASP A 4 12.30 17.01 4.67
N ASP A 5 11.37 17.74 5.29
CA ASP A 5 9.99 17.27 5.46
C ASP A 5 9.21 17.44 4.13
N THR A 6 8.56 16.36 3.68
CA THR A 6 7.70 16.34 2.50
C THR A 6 6.24 16.37 2.96
N PHE A 7 5.42 17.18 2.31
CA PHE A 7 4.01 17.38 2.60
C PHE A 7 3.15 16.94 1.43
N ARG A 8 1.90 16.60 1.72
CA ARG A 8 0.86 16.28 0.74
C ARG A 8 -0.08 17.47 0.59
N VAL A 9 -0.30 17.94 -0.64
CA VAL A 9 -1.37 18.89 -0.98
C VAL A 9 -2.51 18.12 -1.66
N LYS A 10 -3.75 18.41 -1.30
CA LYS A 10 -4.99 17.81 -1.85
C LYS A 10 -5.98 18.87 -2.27
N GLY A 11 -6.90 18.48 -3.15
CA GLY A 11 -7.98 19.36 -3.63
C GLY A 11 -7.52 20.29 -4.75
N ILE A 12 -6.39 20.00 -5.39
CA ILE A 12 -5.85 20.81 -6.47
C ILE A 12 -6.77 20.68 -7.70
N PRO A 13 -7.17 21.77 -8.36
CA PRO A 13 -7.98 21.71 -9.57
C PRO A 13 -7.33 20.90 -10.69
N LEU A 14 -8.14 20.29 -11.56
CA LEU A 14 -7.66 19.38 -12.61
C LEU A 14 -6.91 20.10 -13.74
N ASP A 15 -7.16 21.39 -13.90
CA ASP A 15 -6.55 22.28 -14.88
C ASP A 15 -5.26 22.94 -14.37
N TRP A 16 -4.83 22.62 -13.15
CA TRP A 16 -3.61 23.17 -12.58
C TRP A 16 -2.37 22.35 -12.93
N ASP A 17 -1.28 23.06 -13.23
CA ASP A 17 0.06 22.52 -13.32
C ASP A 17 0.90 22.79 -12.04
N ALA A 18 2.17 22.37 -12.08
CA ALA A 18 3.10 22.53 -10.97
C ALA A 18 3.44 24.01 -10.69
N ASP A 19 3.52 24.84 -11.72
CA ASP A 19 3.90 26.25 -11.62
C ASP A 19 2.77 27.07 -10.98
N GLN A 20 1.52 26.77 -11.35
CA GLN A 20 0.33 27.35 -10.75
C GLN A 20 0.21 26.97 -9.25
N LEU A 21 0.45 25.70 -8.91
CA LEU A 21 0.44 25.25 -7.52
C LEU A 21 1.54 25.93 -6.68
N GLN A 22 2.74 26.04 -7.23
CA GLN A 22 3.86 26.70 -6.58
C GLN A 22 3.57 28.19 -6.34
N SER A 23 2.99 28.87 -7.33
CA SER A 23 2.62 30.28 -7.25
C SER A 23 1.53 30.55 -6.20
N ALA A 24 0.48 29.72 -6.16
CA ALA A 24 -0.63 29.87 -5.21
C ALA A 24 -0.21 29.73 -3.74
N SER A 25 0.87 29.01 -3.47
CA SER A 25 1.38 28.80 -2.11
C SER A 25 2.23 29.98 -1.60
N ASN A 26 2.70 30.86 -2.50
CA ASN A 26 3.58 31.98 -2.18
C ASN A 26 2.83 33.17 -1.53
N GLU A 27 1.56 33.37 -1.90
CA GLU A 27 0.81 34.57 -1.53
C GLU A 27 0.39 34.63 -0.05
N GLN A 28 0.51 33.55 0.70
CA GLN A 28 -0.13 33.44 2.02
C GLN A 28 0.72 33.78 3.25
N ASP A 29 2.06 33.77 3.16
CA ASP A 29 2.88 33.96 4.36
C ASP A 29 4.32 34.46 4.11
N GLY A 30 4.64 34.92 2.89
CA GLY A 30 6.01 35.32 2.51
C GLY A 30 7.05 34.19 2.70
N ALA A 31 6.59 32.95 2.75
CA ALA A 31 7.40 31.76 2.97
C ALA A 31 8.11 31.33 1.68
N ALA A 32 9.23 30.60 1.82
CA ALA A 32 9.94 30.03 0.70
C ALA A 32 9.00 29.17 -0.18
N LEU A 33 9.07 29.38 -1.50
CA LEU A 33 8.26 28.67 -2.50
C LEU A 33 8.35 27.15 -2.30
N PRO A 34 7.23 26.43 -2.08
CA PRO A 34 7.29 24.98 -2.02
C PRO A 34 7.76 24.45 -3.37
N THR A 35 8.71 23.53 -3.36
CA THR A 35 9.08 22.81 -4.57
C THR A 35 8.12 21.65 -4.76
N VAL A 36 7.34 21.69 -5.84
CA VAL A 36 6.47 20.58 -6.24
C VAL A 36 7.34 19.41 -6.71
N LYS A 37 7.13 18.23 -6.12
CA LYS A 37 7.89 16.99 -6.41
C LYS A 37 7.05 15.95 -7.14
N SER A 38 5.73 16.01 -7.00
CA SER A 38 4.79 15.25 -7.83
C SER A 38 3.47 15.98 -7.93
N LEU A 39 2.73 15.70 -9.00
CA LEU A 39 1.36 16.15 -9.21
C LEU A 39 0.62 15.02 -9.94
N ALA A 40 -0.44 14.49 -9.35
CA ALA A 40 -1.11 13.30 -9.87
C ALA A 40 -2.62 13.36 -9.65
N LEU A 41 -3.39 12.76 -10.58
CA LEU A 41 -4.83 12.62 -10.46
C LEU A 41 -5.18 11.66 -9.33
N GLU A 42 -6.05 12.09 -8.42
CA GLU A 42 -6.52 11.22 -7.34
C GLU A 42 -7.44 10.12 -7.84
N THR A 43 -7.54 9.04 -7.06
CA THR A 43 -8.33 7.85 -7.40
C THR A 43 -9.80 8.13 -7.71
N HIS A 44 -10.39 9.16 -7.10
CA HIS A 44 -11.77 9.58 -7.36
C HIS A 44 -11.93 10.49 -8.59
N GLY A 45 -10.85 10.92 -9.24
CA GLY A 45 -10.89 11.66 -10.51
C GLY A 45 -11.43 13.10 -10.45
N ARG A 46 -11.55 13.71 -9.25
CA ARG A 46 -12.17 15.04 -9.07
C ARG A 46 -11.17 16.16 -8.74
N SER A 47 -9.94 15.79 -8.39
CA SER A 47 -8.86 16.72 -8.05
C SER A 47 -7.52 16.05 -8.22
N LEU A 48 -6.47 16.85 -8.29
CA LEU A 48 -5.09 16.39 -8.20
C LEU A 48 -4.63 16.39 -6.73
N SER A 49 -3.57 15.63 -6.46
CA SER A 49 -2.75 15.77 -5.27
C SER A 49 -1.29 15.90 -5.64
N ALA A 50 -0.52 16.52 -4.75
CA ALA A 50 0.88 16.80 -4.96
C ALA A 50 1.72 16.46 -3.73
N THR A 51 2.97 16.09 -3.95
CA THR A 51 3.98 16.12 -2.89
C THR A 51 4.83 17.37 -3.03
N VAL A 52 5.05 18.09 -1.93
CA VAL A 52 5.80 19.33 -1.91
C VAL A 52 6.85 19.33 -0.81
N ASN A 53 7.98 19.98 -1.06
CA ASN A 53 9.02 20.21 -0.06
C ASN A 53 9.15 21.71 0.18
N PHE A 54 9.29 22.12 1.44
CA PHE A 54 9.56 23.50 1.81
C PHE A 54 11.03 23.65 2.20
N GLU A 55 11.73 24.65 1.64
CA GLU A 55 13.07 25.02 2.12
C GLU A 55 13.03 25.54 3.57
N SER A 56 11.96 26.28 3.88
CA SER A 56 11.62 26.70 5.23
C SER A 56 10.11 26.64 5.39
N LEU A 57 9.62 26.02 6.48
CA LEU A 57 8.19 26.00 6.76
C LEU A 57 7.64 27.42 6.94
N PRO A 58 6.44 27.71 6.41
CA PRO A 58 5.70 28.93 6.75
C PRO A 58 5.58 29.09 8.28
N ASN A 59 5.57 30.33 8.77
CA ASN A 59 5.54 30.59 10.20
C ASN A 59 4.22 30.09 10.82
N SER A 60 3.11 30.18 10.08
CA SER A 60 1.83 29.56 10.41
C SER A 60 1.93 28.05 10.66
N MET A 61 2.83 27.33 9.98
CA MET A 61 3.04 25.89 10.15
C MET A 61 4.03 25.56 11.27
N LYS A 62 5.01 26.42 11.54
CA LYS A 62 5.96 26.23 12.65
C LYS A 62 5.29 26.26 14.03
N ALA A 63 4.18 27.01 14.16
CA ALA A 63 3.48 27.21 15.43
C ALA A 63 2.50 26.08 15.81
N LEU A 64 2.27 25.10 14.92
CA LEU A 64 1.29 24.03 15.12
C LEU A 64 1.98 22.68 15.32
N ASN A 65 1.45 21.87 16.24
CA ASN A 65 1.87 20.47 16.38
C ASN A 65 1.67 19.72 15.05
N ARG A 66 2.68 18.92 14.66
CA ARG A 66 2.58 17.91 13.58
C ARG A 66 1.30 17.09 13.81
N GLU A 67 0.63 16.67 12.74
CA GLU A 67 -0.69 15.98 12.71
C GLU A 67 -1.96 16.83 12.43
N ARG A 68 -1.85 18.10 12.06
CA ARG A 68 -3.03 18.87 11.59
C ARG A 68 -2.99 19.09 10.09
N SER A 69 -4.16 19.00 9.45
CA SER A 69 -4.34 19.47 8.08
C SER A 69 -4.44 21.00 8.06
N TRP A 70 -3.70 21.65 7.17
CA TRP A 70 -3.74 23.08 6.95
C TRP A 70 -4.54 23.39 5.68
N ASN A 71 -5.25 24.52 5.68
CA ASN A 71 -5.99 24.97 4.50
C ASN A 71 -5.23 26.12 3.85
N ILE A 72 -4.84 25.94 2.58
CA ILE A 72 -4.31 27.01 1.75
C ILE A 72 -5.52 27.63 1.05
N HIS A 73 -5.93 28.82 1.50
CA HIS A 73 -6.99 29.57 0.82
C HIS A 73 -6.51 30.07 -0.53
N LEU A 74 -7.30 29.81 -1.56
CA LEU A 74 -7.05 30.27 -2.91
C LEU A 74 -7.75 31.61 -3.18
N PRO A 75 -7.26 32.43 -4.12
CA PRO A 75 -7.97 33.62 -4.57
C PRO A 75 -9.37 33.28 -5.12
N ASN A 76 -10.25 34.29 -5.15
CA ASN A 76 -11.56 34.23 -5.82
C ASN A 76 -12.58 33.20 -5.28
N ASN A 77 -12.66 32.99 -3.96
CA ASN A 77 -13.61 32.06 -3.32
C ASN A 77 -13.52 30.60 -3.81
N SER A 78 -12.38 30.20 -4.37
CA SER A 78 -12.13 28.80 -4.72
C SER A 78 -12.04 27.93 -3.46
N ALA A 79 -12.41 26.66 -3.57
CA ALA A 79 -12.28 25.71 -2.45
C ALA A 79 -10.82 25.66 -1.96
N PRO A 80 -10.57 25.67 -0.63
CA PRO A 80 -9.22 25.67 -0.11
C PRO A 80 -8.50 24.35 -0.41
N LEU A 81 -7.19 24.43 -0.68
CA LEU A 81 -6.35 23.24 -0.76
C LEU A 81 -6.04 22.74 0.65
N SER A 82 -5.97 21.42 0.83
CA SER A 82 -5.58 20.82 2.10
C SER A 82 -4.13 20.37 2.05
N LEU A 83 -3.31 20.85 2.98
CA LEU A 83 -1.94 20.39 3.20
C LEU A 83 -1.88 19.50 4.44
N ASP A 84 -1.19 18.37 4.39
CA ASP A 84 -0.88 17.56 5.56
C ASP A 84 0.49 16.89 5.48
N ASP A 85 1.03 16.49 6.62
CA ASP A 85 2.33 15.81 6.75
C ASP A 85 2.21 14.33 7.11
N ASN A 86 1.00 13.80 7.28
CA ASN A 86 0.75 12.45 7.81
C ASN A 86 0.42 11.42 6.72
N PHE A 87 -0.05 11.87 5.56
CA PHE A 87 -0.40 11.01 4.42
C PHE A 87 -1.44 9.93 4.75
N TYR A 88 -2.36 10.17 5.70
CA TYR A 88 -3.43 9.22 6.00
C TYR A 88 -4.40 9.04 4.82
N GLY A 89 -4.87 7.81 4.64
CA GLY A 89 -5.69 7.39 3.51
C GLY A 89 -4.85 7.07 2.27
N MET A 90 -5.53 6.88 1.14
CA MET A 90 -4.89 6.66 -0.15
C MET A 90 -4.31 7.98 -0.68
N THR A 91 -3.09 7.95 -1.21
CA THR A 91 -2.46 9.09 -1.89
C THR A 91 -1.85 8.63 -3.18
N THR A 92 -2.26 9.24 -4.29
CA THR A 92 -1.60 9.02 -5.58
C THR A 92 -0.33 9.87 -5.64
N ILE A 93 0.84 9.24 -5.74
CA ILE A 93 2.14 9.95 -5.78
C ILE A 93 2.71 10.04 -7.20
N PHE A 94 2.22 9.20 -8.10
CA PHE A 94 2.52 9.25 -9.53
C PHE A 94 1.35 8.64 -10.32
N ALA A 95 0.97 9.27 -11.43
CA ALA A 95 0.02 8.71 -12.39
C ALA A 95 0.56 8.87 -13.82
N PRO A 96 0.65 7.79 -14.61
CA PRO A 96 0.99 7.91 -16.02
C PRO A 96 -0.19 8.50 -16.81
N PRO A 97 0.03 8.95 -18.06
CA PRO A 97 -1.07 9.27 -18.98
C PRO A 97 -2.09 8.12 -19.04
N ALA A 98 -3.38 8.46 -19.20
CA ALA A 98 -4.47 7.49 -19.08
C ALA A 98 -4.36 6.33 -20.10
N GLU A 99 -3.86 6.62 -21.29
CA GLU A 99 -3.57 5.69 -22.37
C GLU A 99 -2.41 4.73 -22.07
N HIS A 100 -1.51 5.11 -21.15
CA HIS A 100 -0.36 4.31 -20.72
C HIS A 100 -0.60 3.60 -19.39
N HIS A 101 -1.66 3.96 -18.65
CA HIS A 101 -1.97 3.34 -17.36
C HIS A 101 -2.41 1.89 -17.53
N LYS A 102 -1.52 0.94 -17.23
CA LYS A 102 -1.77 -0.50 -17.35
C LYS A 102 -1.77 -1.26 -16.04
N VAL A 103 -1.19 -0.72 -14.96
CA VAL A 103 -1.10 -1.38 -13.65
C VAL A 103 -1.20 -0.38 -12.50
N ASP A 104 -1.81 -0.81 -11.39
CA ASP A 104 -1.82 -0.07 -10.14
C ASP A 104 -0.81 -0.66 -9.15
N VAL A 105 0.00 0.17 -8.53
CA VAL A 105 0.92 -0.21 -7.45
C VAL A 105 0.49 0.51 -6.17
N VAL A 106 0.13 -0.24 -5.14
CA VAL A 106 -0.28 0.32 -3.84
C VAL A 106 0.71 -0.12 -2.78
N ALA A 107 1.40 0.84 -2.16
CA ALA A 107 2.35 0.59 -1.08
C ALA A 107 1.76 0.91 0.30
N ILE A 108 2.00 0.05 1.28
CA ILE A 108 1.52 0.18 2.65
C ILE A 108 2.66 0.01 3.65
N SER A 109 2.80 0.96 4.57
CA SER A 109 3.83 0.98 5.60
C SER A 109 3.53 0.04 6.78
N GLY A 110 4.52 -0.19 7.64
CA GLY A 110 4.38 -0.97 8.87
C GLY A 110 3.89 -0.18 10.09
N LEU A 111 3.89 -0.85 11.25
CA LEU A 111 3.53 -0.29 12.55
C LEU A 111 4.45 0.90 12.90
N GLY A 112 3.85 2.02 13.30
CA GLY A 112 4.56 3.26 13.60
C GLY A 112 5.21 3.93 12.39
N GLY A 113 5.04 3.37 11.19
CA GLY A 113 5.62 3.86 9.95
C GLY A 113 4.83 5.04 9.38
N HIS A 114 5.54 6.07 8.94
CA HIS A 114 4.96 7.16 8.15
C HIS A 114 4.78 6.69 6.70
N ALA A 115 3.62 6.91 6.06
CA ALA A 115 3.32 6.33 4.75
C ALA A 115 4.34 6.73 3.66
N PHE A 116 4.70 8.02 3.60
CA PHE A 116 5.75 8.50 2.69
C PHE A 116 7.15 8.23 3.25
N GLY A 117 7.34 8.42 4.56
CA GLY A 117 8.65 8.38 5.21
C GLY A 117 9.25 6.98 5.31
N SER A 118 8.42 5.94 5.34
CA SER A 118 8.86 4.55 5.42
C SER A 118 9.65 4.14 4.18
N PHE A 119 9.29 4.68 3.01
CA PHE A 119 9.93 4.38 1.72
C PHE A 119 10.93 5.45 1.29
N LYS A 120 11.21 6.45 2.15
CA LYS A 120 12.15 7.54 1.87
C LYS A 120 13.54 7.18 2.39
N LYS A 121 14.58 7.51 1.62
CA LYS A 121 15.98 7.45 2.05
C LYS A 121 16.14 8.14 3.40
N ARG A 122 16.86 7.49 4.32
CA ARG A 122 17.20 8.08 5.62
C ARG A 122 18.09 9.32 5.43
N GLY A 123 17.67 10.44 6.01
CA GLY A 123 18.41 11.70 5.93
C GLY A 123 18.45 12.35 4.54
N GLY A 124 17.52 12.00 3.65
CA GLY A 124 17.39 12.63 2.34
C GLY A 124 15.95 12.74 1.85
N ASN A 125 15.78 13.26 0.64
CA ASN A 125 14.47 13.53 0.02
C ASN A 125 14.05 12.49 -1.03
N PHE A 126 14.96 11.59 -1.40
CA PHE A 126 14.69 10.53 -2.38
C PHE A 126 13.72 9.50 -1.80
N MET A 127 12.59 9.31 -2.48
CA MET A 127 11.57 8.34 -2.13
C MET A 127 11.32 7.47 -3.36
N TRP A 128 11.88 6.27 -3.38
CA TRP A 128 12.01 5.45 -4.58
C TRP A 128 10.67 5.09 -5.24
N LEU A 129 9.57 4.99 -4.50
CA LEU A 129 8.23 4.76 -5.09
C LEU A 129 7.73 5.96 -5.92
N ARG A 130 8.16 7.18 -5.57
CA ARG A 130 7.82 8.41 -6.33
C ARG A 130 8.87 8.68 -7.41
N ASP A 131 10.14 8.56 -7.05
CA ASP A 131 11.25 9.16 -7.80
C ASP A 131 11.92 8.20 -8.79
N ALA A 132 11.72 6.88 -8.66
CA ALA A 132 12.38 5.88 -9.51
C ALA A 132 11.40 4.84 -10.07
N LEU A 133 10.64 4.17 -9.19
CA LEU A 133 9.76 3.06 -9.55
C LEU A 133 8.83 3.35 -10.75
N PRO A 134 8.20 4.54 -10.88
CA PRO A 134 7.33 4.80 -12.03
C PRO A 134 8.05 4.70 -13.38
N PHE A 135 9.31 5.13 -13.42
CA PHE A 135 10.13 5.13 -14.63
C PHE A 135 10.77 3.76 -14.89
N ASP A 136 10.97 2.98 -13.83
CA ASP A 136 11.47 1.62 -13.94
C ASP A 136 10.40 0.60 -14.34
N LEU A 137 9.14 0.88 -14.03
CA LEU A 137 7.97 0.14 -14.50
C LEU A 137 7.48 0.73 -15.83
N GLY A 138 8.34 0.60 -16.84
CA GLY A 138 8.07 1.04 -18.21
C GLY A 138 7.25 0.02 -19.01
N ASP A 139 6.46 0.52 -19.95
CA ASP A 139 5.80 -0.32 -20.94
C ASP A 139 6.79 -0.78 -22.03
N GLU A 140 6.71 -2.04 -22.44
CA GLU A 140 7.61 -2.58 -23.48
C GLU A 140 7.39 -1.92 -24.86
N THR A 141 6.20 -1.37 -25.12
CA THR A 141 5.87 -0.78 -26.43
C THR A 141 6.12 0.72 -26.48
N THR A 142 5.77 1.46 -25.43
CA THR A 142 5.92 2.92 -25.41
C THR A 142 7.21 3.39 -24.76
N ASN A 143 7.91 2.49 -24.03
CA ASN A 143 9.07 2.80 -23.19
C ASN A 143 8.77 3.91 -22.14
N GLY A 144 7.49 4.19 -21.88
CA GLY A 144 7.02 5.18 -20.92
C GLY A 144 6.46 4.51 -19.66
N PRO A 145 6.28 5.27 -18.56
CA PRO A 145 5.69 4.77 -17.32
C PRO A 145 4.31 4.15 -17.56
N MET A 146 4.09 2.92 -17.07
CA MET A 146 2.78 2.24 -17.16
C MET A 146 2.05 2.10 -15.83
N ALA A 147 2.74 2.37 -14.71
CA ALA A 147 2.24 2.14 -13.37
C ALA A 147 1.75 3.43 -12.70
N ARG A 148 0.50 3.44 -12.24
CA ARG A 148 0.05 4.42 -11.23
C ARG A 148 0.55 3.96 -9.87
N VAL A 149 1.22 4.83 -9.14
CA VAL A 149 1.81 4.49 -7.83
C VAL A 149 1.10 5.26 -6.73
N LEU A 150 0.63 4.50 -5.74
CA LEU A 150 -0.10 4.99 -4.59
C LEU A 150 0.56 4.54 -3.29
N ILE A 151 0.42 5.34 -2.25
CA ILE A 151 0.75 4.97 -0.87
C ILE A 151 -0.50 5.04 -0.01
N TYR A 152 -0.59 4.15 0.97
CA TYR A 152 -1.65 4.14 1.98
C TYR A 152 -1.07 4.40 3.36
N GLY A 153 -1.55 5.48 4.00
CA GLY A 153 -1.20 5.82 5.38
C GLY A 153 -2.33 5.55 6.36
N TYR A 154 -1.96 5.14 7.57
CA TYR A 154 -2.87 4.92 8.68
C TYR A 154 -2.17 5.21 10.01
N ASN A 155 -2.94 5.60 11.02
CA ASN A 155 -2.38 5.89 12.33
C ASN A 155 -2.05 4.58 13.07
N SER A 156 -0.77 4.26 13.13
CA SER A 156 -0.26 3.08 13.84
C SER A 156 0.85 3.43 14.81
N LYS A 157 0.84 4.68 15.32
CA LYS A 157 1.83 5.15 16.31
C LYS A 157 1.88 4.21 17.51
N VAL A 158 3.10 3.98 18.00
CA VAL A 158 3.36 3.10 19.14
C VAL A 158 3.35 3.90 20.44
N ALA A 159 4.18 4.94 20.53
CA ALA A 159 4.25 5.83 21.68
C ALA A 159 3.01 6.71 21.78
N ASN A 160 2.51 6.91 23.02
CA ASN A 160 1.39 7.81 23.35
C ASN A 160 0.17 7.64 22.44
N SER A 161 -0.10 6.40 22.01
CA SER A 161 -1.23 6.10 21.14
C SER A 161 -2.52 6.00 21.93
N HIS A 162 -3.55 6.70 21.44
CA HIS A 162 -4.93 6.57 21.92
C HIS A 162 -5.77 5.62 21.04
N SER A 163 -5.15 4.98 20.05
CA SER A 163 -5.84 4.04 19.17
C SER A 163 -5.99 2.68 19.85
N ILE A 164 -7.21 2.14 19.84
CA ILE A 164 -7.52 0.76 20.23
C ILE A 164 -7.68 -0.16 19.00
N GLN A 165 -7.35 0.33 17.80
CA GLN A 165 -7.57 -0.42 16.56
C GLN A 165 -6.80 -1.74 16.57
N ASN A 166 -7.46 -2.80 16.14
CA ASN A 166 -6.86 -4.10 15.90
C ASN A 166 -6.57 -4.29 14.39
N LEU A 167 -6.05 -5.47 14.04
CA LEU A 167 -5.68 -5.78 12.65
C LEU A 167 -6.88 -5.78 11.68
N GLU A 168 -8.07 -6.17 12.14
CA GLU A 168 -9.30 -6.15 11.34
C GLU A 168 -9.77 -4.72 11.09
N ASP A 169 -9.72 -3.84 12.09
CA ASP A 169 -10.07 -2.42 11.93
C ASP A 169 -9.18 -1.75 10.87
N LEU A 170 -7.87 -2.04 10.93
CA LEU A 170 -6.90 -1.55 9.95
C LEU A 170 -7.19 -2.11 8.55
N ALA A 171 -7.58 -3.39 8.46
CA ALA A 171 -7.96 -4.03 7.21
C ALA A 171 -9.22 -3.40 6.61
N THR A 172 -10.27 -3.17 7.40
CA THR A 172 -11.49 -2.48 6.94
C THR A 172 -11.19 -1.07 6.42
N ALA A 173 -10.31 -0.33 7.09
CA ALA A 173 -9.90 0.99 6.63
C ALA A 173 -9.11 0.93 5.31
N PHE A 174 -8.23 -0.06 5.14
CA PHE A 174 -7.47 -0.25 3.90
C PHE A 174 -8.36 -0.72 2.74
N HIS A 175 -9.31 -1.60 3.02
CA HIS A 175 -10.35 -2.06 2.09
C HIS A 175 -11.15 -0.90 1.49
N ALA A 176 -11.58 0.06 2.32
CA ALA A 176 -12.25 1.27 1.85
C ALA A 176 -11.37 2.11 0.89
N GLY A 177 -10.05 2.12 1.11
CA GLY A 177 -9.08 2.74 0.20
C GLY A 177 -8.96 1.99 -1.13
N LEU A 178 -8.83 0.65 -1.11
CA LEU A 178 -8.76 -0.17 -2.34
C LEU A 178 -10.01 -0.04 -3.21
N ARG A 179 -11.20 0.10 -2.59
CA ARG A 179 -12.44 0.38 -3.33
C ARG A 179 -12.38 1.70 -4.11
N GLN A 180 -11.50 2.64 -3.77
CA GLN A 180 -11.32 3.87 -4.56
C GLN A 180 -10.35 3.67 -5.72
N VAL A 181 -9.40 2.73 -5.61
CA VAL A 181 -8.37 2.48 -6.64
C VAL A 181 -8.96 1.81 -7.87
N VAL A 182 -9.81 0.80 -7.67
CA VAL A 182 -10.38 -0.01 -8.76
C VAL A 182 -11.44 0.77 -9.53
N ASP A 183 -11.28 0.78 -10.85
CA ASP A 183 -12.21 1.32 -11.82
C ASP A 183 -12.72 0.25 -12.80
N ASN A 184 -13.53 0.68 -13.78
CA ASN A 184 -14.12 -0.23 -14.77
C ASN A 184 -13.11 -0.82 -15.76
N GLN A 185 -11.87 -0.31 -15.81
CA GLN A 185 -10.83 -0.81 -16.72
C GLN A 185 -10.15 -2.07 -16.19
N LYS A 186 -10.47 -2.48 -14.95
CA LYS A 186 -10.03 -3.75 -14.36
C LYS A 186 -8.52 -3.95 -14.51
N ARG A 187 -7.74 -2.96 -14.08
CA ARG A 187 -6.27 -3.02 -14.13
C ARG A 187 -5.75 -3.93 -13.03
N PRO A 188 -4.65 -4.67 -13.26
CA PRO A 188 -4.02 -5.47 -12.23
C PRO A 188 -3.46 -4.56 -11.13
N ILE A 189 -3.46 -5.07 -9.90
CA ILE A 189 -2.97 -4.42 -8.70
C ILE A 189 -1.75 -5.20 -8.19
N ILE A 190 -0.69 -4.46 -7.88
CA ILE A 190 0.48 -4.93 -7.16
C ILE A 190 0.52 -4.25 -5.80
N LEU A 191 0.60 -5.04 -4.73
CA LEU A 191 0.66 -4.56 -3.35
C LEU A 191 2.09 -4.65 -2.84
N ILE A 192 2.69 -3.53 -2.43
CA ILE A 192 4.00 -3.50 -1.76
C ILE A 192 3.75 -3.26 -0.28
N ALA A 193 4.05 -4.23 0.58
CA ALA A 193 3.66 -4.16 1.98
C ALA A 193 4.83 -4.41 2.92
N HIS A 194 5.11 -3.45 3.80
CA HIS A 194 6.16 -3.56 4.81
C HIS A 194 5.58 -3.97 6.17
N SER A 195 6.19 -4.99 6.78
CA SER A 195 5.89 -5.41 8.16
C SER A 195 4.38 -5.58 8.44
N LEU A 196 3.81 -4.86 9.44
CA LEU A 196 2.38 -4.87 9.76
C LEU A 196 1.49 -4.63 8.53
N GLY A 197 1.89 -3.78 7.59
CA GLY A 197 1.13 -3.52 6.37
C GLY A 197 0.86 -4.78 5.56
N GLY A 198 1.76 -5.75 5.57
CA GLY A 198 1.53 -7.05 4.92
C GLY A 198 0.49 -7.91 5.64
N LEU A 199 0.40 -7.82 6.96
CA LEU A 199 -0.67 -8.48 7.72
C LEU A 199 -2.04 -7.84 7.44
N VAL A 200 -2.07 -6.52 7.27
CA VAL A 200 -3.28 -5.77 6.86
C VAL A 200 -3.71 -6.22 5.46
N VAL A 201 -2.78 -6.31 4.50
CA VAL A 201 -3.04 -6.83 3.14
C VAL A 201 -3.60 -8.24 3.18
N LYS A 202 -2.98 -9.14 3.95
CA LYS A 202 -3.46 -10.52 4.11
C LYS A 202 -4.90 -10.56 4.65
N GLN A 203 -5.19 -9.76 5.68
CA GLN A 203 -6.53 -9.71 6.26
C GLN A 203 -7.58 -9.23 5.24
N VAL A 204 -7.27 -8.15 4.50
CA VAL A 204 -8.16 -7.63 3.46
C VAL A 204 -8.42 -8.67 2.37
N LEU A 205 -7.39 -9.38 1.92
CA LEU A 205 -7.56 -10.39 0.86
C LEU A 205 -8.38 -11.59 1.33
N ILE A 206 -8.29 -11.98 2.61
CA ILE A 206 -9.18 -12.99 3.19
C ILE A 206 -10.63 -12.51 3.11
N THR A 207 -10.92 -11.29 3.59
CA THR A 207 -12.26 -10.71 3.55
C THR A 207 -12.81 -10.60 2.13
N LEU A 208 -12.00 -10.09 1.20
CA LEU A 208 -12.38 -9.94 -0.20
C LEU A 208 -12.70 -11.28 -0.87
N SER A 209 -11.92 -12.33 -0.58
CA SER A 209 -12.15 -13.68 -1.12
C SER A 209 -13.48 -14.32 -0.72
N GLN A 210 -14.05 -13.86 0.40
CA GLN A 210 -15.31 -14.37 0.96
C GLN A 210 -16.50 -13.45 0.63
N SER A 211 -16.23 -12.27 0.07
CA SER A 211 -17.25 -11.26 -0.23
C SER A 211 -18.10 -11.66 -1.45
N GLN A 212 -19.40 -11.41 -1.34
CA GLN A 212 -20.35 -11.53 -2.44
C GLN A 212 -20.56 -10.19 -3.17
N ASP A 213 -19.94 -9.10 -2.70
CA ASP A 213 -20.00 -7.80 -3.36
C ASP A 213 -19.17 -7.84 -4.66
N VAL A 214 -19.79 -7.42 -5.77
CA VAL A 214 -19.16 -7.47 -7.10
C VAL A 214 -17.87 -6.66 -7.15
N LYS A 215 -17.83 -5.50 -6.47
CA LYS A 215 -16.64 -4.64 -6.46
C LYS A 215 -15.53 -5.25 -5.61
N ASP A 216 -15.85 -5.92 -4.51
CA ASP A 216 -14.87 -6.68 -3.73
C ASP A 216 -14.28 -7.83 -4.53
N GLN A 217 -15.11 -8.59 -5.24
CA GLN A 217 -14.64 -9.65 -6.14
C GLN A 217 -13.73 -9.10 -7.23
N GLN A 218 -14.06 -7.94 -7.81
CA GLN A 218 -13.19 -7.27 -8.78
C GLN A 218 -11.84 -6.86 -8.18
N ILE A 219 -11.81 -6.32 -6.95
CA ILE A 219 -10.55 -5.97 -6.28
C ILE A 219 -9.71 -7.22 -6.04
N PHE A 220 -10.34 -8.30 -5.55
CA PHE A 220 -9.66 -9.57 -5.31
C PHE A 220 -9.06 -10.14 -6.61
N GLN A 221 -9.86 -10.20 -7.68
CA GLN A 221 -9.44 -10.71 -9.00
C GLN A 221 -8.39 -9.82 -9.67
N SER A 222 -8.44 -8.52 -9.42
CA SER A 222 -7.45 -7.58 -9.95
C SER A 222 -6.13 -7.64 -9.17
N THR A 223 -6.12 -8.16 -7.93
CA THR A 223 -4.89 -8.29 -7.14
C THR A 223 -4.04 -9.44 -7.67
N TYR A 224 -3.02 -9.08 -8.46
CA TYR A 224 -2.09 -10.01 -9.08
C TYR A 224 -0.83 -10.19 -8.25
N GLY A 225 -0.17 -9.09 -7.87
CA GLY A 225 1.17 -9.15 -7.28
C GLY A 225 1.20 -8.72 -5.82
N MET A 226 2.04 -9.39 -5.02
CA MET A 226 2.33 -8.99 -3.65
C MET A 226 3.84 -9.01 -3.40
N ALA A 227 4.39 -7.87 -3.02
CA ALA A 227 5.78 -7.71 -2.59
C ALA A 227 5.82 -7.47 -1.07
N PHE A 228 6.08 -8.53 -0.32
CA PHE A 228 6.07 -8.52 1.15
C PHE A 228 7.47 -8.29 1.71
N CYS A 229 7.68 -7.15 2.37
CA CYS A 229 8.95 -6.75 2.94
C CYS A 229 8.91 -6.94 4.47
N GLY A 230 9.56 -8.00 4.97
CA GLY A 230 9.67 -8.27 6.42
C GLY A 230 8.31 -8.51 7.09
N VAL A 231 7.35 -9.10 6.39
CA VAL A 231 6.00 -9.32 6.94
C VAL A 231 6.04 -10.44 7.99
N PRO A 232 5.66 -10.19 9.25
CA PRO A 232 5.86 -11.15 10.34
C PRO A 232 4.73 -12.18 10.41
N ARG A 233 4.67 -13.13 9.47
CA ARG A 233 3.58 -14.14 9.39
C ARG A 233 3.53 -15.08 10.60
N HIS A 234 4.68 -15.31 11.23
CA HIS A 234 4.82 -16.11 12.45
C HIS A 234 5.19 -15.23 13.65
N GLY A 235 4.86 -13.94 13.57
CA GLY A 235 5.19 -12.93 14.56
C GLY A 235 6.60 -12.36 14.41
N MET A 236 6.90 -11.40 15.28
CA MET A 236 8.15 -10.66 15.37
C MET A 236 8.59 -10.49 16.83
N ASN A 237 9.85 -10.11 17.04
CA ASN A 237 10.32 -9.63 18.32
C ASN A 237 9.68 -8.26 18.60
N ILE A 238 8.85 -8.21 19.64
CA ILE A 238 8.11 -7.01 20.03
C ILE A 238 8.67 -6.35 21.30
N GLN A 239 9.76 -6.84 21.89
CA GLN A 239 10.22 -6.43 23.23
C GLN A 239 10.37 -4.91 23.35
N SER A 240 10.99 -4.27 22.36
CA SER A 240 11.13 -2.81 22.30
C SER A 240 9.78 -2.10 22.16
N LEU A 241 8.87 -2.63 21.35
CA LEU A 241 7.52 -2.07 21.17
C LEU A 241 6.69 -2.14 22.46
N ILE A 242 6.88 -3.19 23.27
CA ILE A 242 6.26 -3.31 24.60
C ILE A 242 6.70 -2.16 25.50
N LEU A 243 8.00 -1.86 25.51
CA LEU A 243 8.57 -0.79 26.35
C LEU A 243 8.02 0.57 25.96
N ILE A 244 7.86 0.82 24.65
CA ILE A 244 7.30 2.08 24.14
C ILE A 244 5.81 2.20 24.47
N ALA A 245 5.04 1.15 24.24
CA ALA A 245 3.59 1.17 24.41
C ALA A 245 3.17 1.16 25.87
N LYS A 246 3.92 0.49 26.75
CA LYS A 246 3.58 0.28 28.17
C LYS A 246 2.14 -0.27 28.27
N ASP A 247 1.31 0.32 29.12
CA ASP A 247 -0.11 -0.01 29.26
C ASP A 247 -1.01 0.80 28.29
N GLY A 248 -0.45 1.25 27.16
CA GLY A 248 -1.15 2.06 26.17
C GLY A 248 -2.29 1.32 25.47
N HIS A 249 -3.21 2.08 24.88
CA HIS A 249 -4.44 1.57 24.25
C HIS A 249 -4.18 0.60 23.07
N ASN A 250 -3.05 0.77 22.38
CA ASN A 250 -2.63 -0.05 21.25
C ASN A 250 -1.87 -1.34 21.68
N ARG A 251 -1.75 -1.60 22.98
CA ARG A 251 -1.01 -2.74 23.53
C ARG A 251 -1.48 -4.08 22.95
N PHE A 252 -2.79 -4.25 22.80
CA PHE A 252 -3.39 -5.46 22.23
C PHE A 252 -2.92 -5.72 20.79
N LEU A 253 -2.89 -4.69 19.94
CA LEU A 253 -2.38 -4.80 18.57
C LEU A 253 -0.90 -5.23 18.57
N ILE A 254 -0.08 -4.65 19.45
CA ILE A 254 1.35 -4.97 19.53
C ILE A 254 1.56 -6.41 20.00
N GLU A 255 0.83 -6.85 21.02
CA GLU A 255 0.92 -8.23 21.52
C GLU A 255 0.47 -9.25 20.47
N SER A 256 -0.49 -8.90 19.60
CA SER A 256 -0.90 -9.77 18.49
C SER A 256 0.24 -10.06 17.49
N LEU A 257 1.30 -9.25 17.49
CA LEU A 257 2.48 -9.40 16.63
C LEU A 257 3.57 -10.30 17.22
N ASN A 258 3.40 -10.78 18.46
CA ASN A 258 4.43 -11.52 19.18
C ASN A 258 4.76 -12.88 18.52
N ASN A 259 6.05 -13.20 18.36
CA ASN A 259 6.52 -14.48 17.84
C ASN A 259 6.42 -15.65 18.84
N MET A 260 6.26 -15.41 20.13
CA MET A 260 6.15 -16.46 21.15
C MET A 260 4.77 -17.15 21.13
N GLN A 261 3.71 -16.40 20.81
CA GLN A 261 2.33 -16.90 20.77
C GLN A 261 1.60 -16.49 19.48
N PRO A 262 2.11 -16.86 18.29
CA PRO A 262 1.62 -16.31 17.02
C PRO A 262 0.37 -17.04 16.51
N GLN A 263 -0.52 -17.52 17.38
CA GLN A 263 -1.66 -18.35 16.97
C GLN A 263 -2.61 -17.60 16.04
N ILE A 264 -2.87 -16.32 16.33
CA ILE A 264 -3.69 -15.43 15.49
C ILE A 264 -3.05 -15.29 14.10
N LEU A 265 -1.73 -15.05 14.05
CA LEU A 265 -1.01 -14.84 12.78
C LEU A 265 -0.88 -16.12 11.97
N ARG A 266 -0.68 -17.28 12.63
CA ARG A 266 -0.70 -18.60 11.99
C ARG A 266 -2.05 -18.89 11.37
N ARG A 267 -3.14 -18.64 12.11
CA ARG A 267 -4.50 -18.83 11.59
C ARG A 267 -4.77 -17.91 10.40
N GLN A 268 -4.43 -16.62 10.52
CA GLN A 268 -4.54 -15.68 9.42
C GLN A 268 -3.73 -16.15 8.20
N HIS A 269 -2.50 -16.62 8.40
CA HIS A 269 -1.66 -17.11 7.30
C HIS A 269 -2.30 -18.32 6.59
N GLN A 270 -2.84 -19.27 7.34
CA GLN A 270 -3.56 -20.42 6.76
C GLN A 270 -4.78 -19.96 5.95
N ASP A 271 -5.58 -19.06 6.49
CA ASP A 271 -6.78 -18.57 5.80
C ASP A 271 -6.44 -17.72 4.58
N PHE A 272 -5.35 -16.95 4.64
CA PHE A 272 -4.78 -16.24 3.49
C PHE A 272 -4.33 -17.21 2.38
N LEU A 273 -3.60 -18.27 2.73
CA LEU A 273 -3.20 -19.27 1.73
C LEU A 273 -4.41 -19.97 1.11
N LYS A 274 -5.44 -20.30 1.91
CA LYS A 274 -6.70 -20.86 1.40
C LYS A 274 -7.37 -19.93 0.39
N ALA A 275 -7.46 -18.64 0.71
CA ALA A 275 -8.02 -17.62 -0.18
C ALA A 275 -7.33 -17.59 -1.56
N LEU A 276 -6.03 -17.88 -1.62
CA LEU A 276 -5.26 -17.87 -2.86
C LEU A 276 -5.19 -19.23 -3.60
N SER A 277 -5.71 -20.32 -3.02
CA SER A 277 -5.23 -21.68 -3.36
C SER A 277 -5.94 -22.46 -4.48
N SER A 278 -6.97 -21.94 -5.16
CA SER A 278 -7.64 -22.70 -6.23
C SER A 278 -7.78 -22.01 -7.58
N GLU A 279 -7.81 -20.68 -7.65
CA GLU A 279 -8.05 -19.95 -8.92
C GLU A 279 -7.20 -18.68 -9.08
N SER A 280 -6.43 -18.31 -8.04
CA SER A 280 -5.64 -17.09 -8.05
C SER A 280 -4.31 -17.33 -8.76
N LYS A 281 -4.09 -16.72 -9.93
CA LYS A 281 -2.75 -16.65 -10.56
C LYS A 281 -1.90 -15.52 -9.97
N SER A 282 -2.20 -15.12 -8.74
CA SER A 282 -1.39 -14.13 -8.04
C SER A 282 0.00 -14.67 -7.77
N GLU A 283 0.97 -13.77 -7.60
CA GLU A 283 2.36 -14.06 -7.26
C GLU A 283 2.78 -13.27 -6.02
N ILE A 284 3.53 -13.91 -5.13
CA ILE A 284 4.08 -13.33 -3.91
C ILE A 284 5.60 -13.39 -3.97
N VAL A 285 6.23 -12.21 -3.89
CA VAL A 285 7.67 -12.04 -3.67
C VAL A 285 7.88 -11.52 -2.26
N CYS A 286 8.82 -12.11 -1.55
CA CYS A 286 9.16 -11.82 -0.17
C CYS A 286 10.57 -11.27 -0.08
N PHE A 287 10.74 -10.17 0.63
CA PHE A 287 12.02 -9.57 0.97
C PHE A 287 12.23 -9.66 2.48
N TYR A 288 13.39 -10.12 2.93
CA TYR A 288 13.67 -10.29 4.37
C TYR A 288 14.97 -9.61 4.78
N GLU A 289 14.99 -9.16 6.03
CA GLU A 289 16.15 -8.54 6.66
C GLU A 289 17.28 -9.55 6.92
N THR A 290 18.52 -9.07 6.88
CA THR A 290 19.71 -9.90 7.21
C THR A 290 20.68 -9.18 8.14
N LEU A 291 20.34 -7.98 8.60
CA LEU A 291 21.04 -7.28 9.68
C LEU A 291 20.12 -7.13 10.90
N MET A 292 20.73 -7.02 12.08
CA MET A 292 20.00 -6.72 13.31
C MET A 292 19.49 -5.27 13.26
N SER A 293 18.33 -5.02 13.86
CA SER A 293 17.78 -3.67 14.01
C SER A 293 18.20 -3.06 15.35
N PRO A 294 18.59 -1.77 15.39
CA PRO A 294 18.69 -1.07 16.67
C PRO A 294 17.31 -1.03 17.33
N THR A 295 17.28 -1.24 18.64
CA THR A 295 16.03 -1.16 19.42
C THR A 295 15.95 0.15 20.19
N THR A 296 14.78 0.44 20.73
CA THR A 296 14.55 1.69 21.46
C THR A 296 14.96 1.61 22.92
N GLU A 297 15.60 2.66 23.40
CA GLU A 297 15.92 2.91 24.81
C GLU A 297 15.51 4.35 25.16
N GLN A 298 15.14 4.62 26.41
CA GLN A 298 14.86 5.99 26.85
C GLN A 298 16.17 6.68 27.22
N ASP A 299 16.35 7.90 26.70
CA ASP A 299 17.43 8.77 27.16
C ASP A 299 17.16 9.31 28.58
N ILE A 300 18.11 10.10 29.10
CA ILE A 300 17.99 10.72 30.43
C ILE A 300 16.80 11.69 30.57
N ASN A 301 16.23 12.15 29.45
CA ASN A 301 15.11 13.08 29.40
C ASN A 301 13.76 12.35 29.21
N GLY A 302 13.77 11.03 29.06
CA GLY A 302 12.58 10.20 28.81
C GLY A 302 12.18 10.13 27.33
N GLU A 303 12.99 10.66 26.42
CA GLU A 303 12.78 10.58 24.99
C GLU A 303 13.27 9.23 24.45
N TRP A 304 12.56 8.67 23.47
CA TRP A 304 12.89 7.37 22.89
C TRP A 304 13.93 7.50 21.77
N GLU A 305 15.10 6.89 21.97
CA GLU A 305 16.17 6.84 20.97
C GLU A 305 16.44 5.40 20.51
N MET A 306 16.93 5.23 19.27
CA MET A 306 17.29 3.93 18.70
C MET A 306 18.72 3.52 19.12
N THR A 307 19.01 3.57 20.42
CA THR A 307 20.33 3.28 21.02
C THR A 307 20.35 1.98 21.82
N GLY A 308 19.22 1.29 21.93
CA GLY A 308 19.09 0.03 22.64
C GLY A 308 19.79 -1.14 21.94
N PRO A 309 19.87 -2.31 22.61
CA PRO A 309 20.55 -3.49 22.09
C PRO A 309 19.97 -3.94 20.76
N GLU A 310 20.82 -4.36 19.82
CA GLU A 310 20.35 -4.78 18.51
C GLU A 310 19.59 -6.12 18.58
N ALA A 311 18.53 -6.26 17.77
CA ALA A 311 17.72 -7.46 17.70
C ALA A 311 17.26 -7.75 16.27
N LEU A 312 17.20 -9.03 15.90
CA LEU A 312 16.46 -9.46 14.72
C LEU A 312 14.97 -9.34 15.02
N LEU A 313 14.24 -8.56 14.22
CA LEU A 313 12.82 -8.33 14.49
C LEU A 313 11.96 -9.42 13.87
N VAL A 314 12.23 -9.79 12.61
CA VAL A 314 11.48 -10.78 11.87
C VAL A 314 12.44 -11.83 11.33
N THR A 315 12.23 -13.08 11.70
CA THR A 315 13.04 -14.19 11.18
C THR A 315 12.78 -14.40 9.69
N ARG A 316 13.77 -14.92 8.95
CA ARG A 316 13.61 -15.32 7.55
C ARG A 316 12.37 -16.17 7.35
N GLU A 317 12.17 -17.19 8.18
CA GLU A 317 10.99 -18.07 8.13
C GLU A 317 9.68 -17.27 8.26
N SER A 318 9.56 -16.41 9.28
CA SER A 318 8.38 -15.56 9.44
C SER A 318 8.15 -14.64 8.23
N ALA A 319 9.23 -14.17 7.60
CA ALA A 319 9.24 -13.26 6.46
C ALA A 319 9.06 -13.92 5.08
N THR A 320 9.23 -15.24 4.92
CA THR A 320 9.20 -15.90 3.60
C THR A 320 8.26 -17.10 3.47
N THR A 321 7.62 -17.59 4.54
CA THR A 321 6.68 -18.72 4.39
C THR A 321 5.45 -18.31 3.55
N CYS A 322 5.37 -18.81 2.32
CA CYS A 322 4.26 -18.58 1.37
C CYS A 322 3.79 -19.92 0.78
N ARG A 323 3.31 -19.93 -0.47
CA ARG A 323 2.89 -21.16 -1.17
C ARG A 323 4.13 -21.99 -1.54
N PRO A 324 4.02 -23.32 -1.67
CA PRO A 324 5.18 -24.18 -1.93
C PRO A 324 6.00 -23.81 -3.17
N TRP A 325 5.35 -23.30 -4.23
CA TRP A 325 6.03 -22.86 -5.46
C TRP A 325 6.66 -21.45 -5.36
N GLU A 326 6.46 -20.75 -4.25
CA GLU A 326 7.03 -19.42 -3.97
C GLU A 326 8.11 -19.50 -2.87
N ALA A 327 8.67 -20.69 -2.65
CA ALA A 327 9.75 -20.92 -1.70
C ALA A 327 11.15 -20.76 -2.33
N GLY A 328 11.22 -20.62 -3.66
CA GLY A 328 12.47 -20.47 -4.41
C GLY A 328 13.17 -19.12 -4.17
N PRO A 329 14.49 -19.03 -4.44
CA PRO A 329 15.27 -17.80 -4.27
C PRO A 329 14.76 -16.62 -5.11
N GLU A 330 14.05 -16.88 -6.21
CA GLU A 330 13.41 -15.87 -7.04
C GLU A 330 12.22 -15.18 -6.36
N TYR A 331 11.60 -15.85 -5.37
CA TYR A 331 10.47 -15.35 -4.57
C TYR A 331 10.85 -15.01 -3.13
N ALA A 332 12.00 -15.46 -2.62
CA ALA A 332 12.48 -15.20 -1.26
C ALA A 332 13.86 -14.52 -1.28
N CYS A 333 13.85 -13.19 -1.36
CA CYS A 333 15.03 -12.36 -1.57
C CYS A 333 15.59 -11.80 -0.25
N ALA A 334 16.88 -12.03 -0.01
CA ALA A 334 17.60 -11.38 1.08
C ALA A 334 17.88 -9.92 0.73
N ILE A 335 17.76 -9.02 1.70
CA ILE A 335 18.25 -7.63 1.60
C ILE A 335 19.21 -7.39 2.75
N ASN A 336 20.41 -6.85 2.46
CA ASN A 336 21.48 -6.64 3.45
C ASN A 336 21.22 -5.42 4.36
N ARG A 337 20.10 -5.46 5.09
CA ARG A 337 19.56 -4.37 5.89
C ARG A 337 18.84 -4.88 7.13
N SER A 338 18.65 -3.96 8.06
CA SER A 338 17.76 -4.14 9.21
C SER A 338 16.30 -3.93 8.81
N HIS A 339 15.37 -4.44 9.62
CA HIS A 339 13.92 -4.34 9.41
C HIS A 339 13.45 -2.90 9.19
N SER A 340 14.03 -1.95 9.92
CA SER A 340 13.65 -0.54 9.84
C SER A 340 14.15 0.14 8.56
N GLU A 341 15.23 -0.35 7.95
CA GLU A 341 15.82 0.19 6.72
C GLU A 341 15.46 -0.63 5.46
N LEU A 342 14.73 -1.75 5.64
CA LEU A 342 14.44 -2.75 4.61
C LEU A 342 13.79 -2.18 3.33
N VAL A 343 13.02 -1.10 3.45
CA VAL A 343 12.31 -0.47 2.33
C VAL A 343 12.79 0.96 2.03
N LYS A 344 13.98 1.36 2.51
CA LYS A 344 14.54 2.71 2.37
C LYS A 344 15.74 2.76 1.43
N PHE A 345 15.51 2.85 0.13
CA PHE A 345 16.60 2.82 -0.87
C PHE A 345 17.21 4.19 -1.18
N ASN A 346 18.45 4.18 -1.66
CA ASN A 346 19.15 5.32 -2.25
C ASN A 346 18.97 5.34 -3.79
N HIS A 347 19.42 6.40 -4.46
CA HIS A 347 19.35 6.54 -5.93
C HIS A 347 20.09 5.44 -6.70
N HIS A 348 21.26 5.01 -6.22
CA HIS A 348 22.12 4.02 -6.87
C HIS A 348 22.37 2.87 -5.91
N ASP A 349 21.28 2.20 -5.56
CA ASP A 349 21.25 1.23 -4.49
C ASP A 349 21.14 -0.18 -5.06
N ALA A 350 22.15 -1.02 -4.85
CA ALA A 350 22.16 -2.38 -5.38
C ALA A 350 20.99 -3.24 -4.85
N ASP A 351 20.54 -3.00 -3.61
CA ASP A 351 19.36 -3.68 -3.08
C ASP A 351 18.09 -3.24 -3.81
N TYR A 352 18.01 -1.97 -4.22
CA TYR A 352 16.90 -1.46 -5.00
C TYR A 352 16.84 -2.09 -6.38
N GLU A 353 17.97 -2.25 -7.06
CA GLU A 353 18.02 -2.88 -8.39
C GLU A 353 17.40 -4.29 -8.36
N ASN A 354 17.74 -5.08 -7.33
CA ASN A 354 17.16 -6.41 -7.11
C ASN A 354 15.65 -6.36 -6.87
N VAL A 355 15.18 -5.45 -6.00
CA VAL A 355 13.74 -5.26 -5.74
C VAL A 355 13.01 -4.83 -7.01
N CYS A 356 13.58 -3.88 -7.74
CA CYS A 356 13.03 -3.29 -8.94
C CYS A 356 12.91 -4.33 -10.06
N GLU A 357 13.92 -5.19 -10.26
CA GLU A 357 13.86 -6.29 -11.23
C GLU A 357 12.66 -7.22 -10.97
N ARG A 358 12.41 -7.58 -9.70
CA ARG A 358 11.27 -8.43 -9.32
C ARG A 358 9.94 -7.72 -9.51
N LEU A 359 9.84 -6.44 -9.11
CA LEU A 359 8.62 -5.64 -9.31
C LEU A 359 8.31 -5.43 -10.79
N ARG A 360 9.33 -5.19 -11.62
CA ARG A 360 9.21 -5.08 -13.08
C ARG A 360 8.69 -6.37 -13.69
N GLY A 361 9.34 -7.50 -13.39
CA GLY A 361 8.87 -8.81 -13.87
C GLY A 361 7.44 -9.12 -13.42
N LEU A 362 7.09 -8.79 -12.19
CA LEU A 362 5.74 -8.95 -11.65
C LEU A 362 4.72 -8.08 -12.39
N ALA A 363 5.05 -6.81 -12.69
CA ALA A 363 4.20 -5.89 -13.43
C ALA A 363 3.94 -6.35 -14.87
N HIS A 364 4.97 -6.77 -15.60
CA HIS A 364 4.79 -7.26 -16.98
C HIS A 364 3.94 -8.53 -17.03
N ARG A 365 4.18 -9.49 -16.12
CA ARG A 365 3.35 -10.70 -16.03
C ARG A 365 1.91 -10.39 -15.65
N ALA A 366 1.70 -9.45 -14.73
CA ALA A 366 0.37 -8.99 -14.35
C ALA A 366 -0.39 -8.44 -15.58
N VAL A 367 0.21 -7.51 -16.32
CA VAL A 367 -0.39 -6.91 -17.53
C VAL A 367 -0.67 -7.98 -18.59
N ALA A 368 0.27 -8.91 -18.82
CA ALA A 368 0.11 -9.98 -19.79
C ALA A 368 -1.02 -10.98 -19.44
N ALA A 369 -1.28 -11.18 -18.14
CA ALA A 369 -2.25 -12.16 -17.68
C ALA A 369 -3.71 -11.64 -17.74
N MET A 370 -3.94 -10.33 -17.67
CA MET A 370 -5.29 -9.74 -17.52
C MET A 370 -6.31 -10.05 -18.62
N PRO A 371 -5.98 -10.09 -19.92
CA PRO A 371 -6.95 -10.50 -20.95
C PRO A 371 -7.51 -11.91 -20.70
N ARG A 372 -6.67 -12.82 -20.19
CA ARG A 372 -7.04 -14.22 -19.94
C ARG A 372 -7.79 -14.44 -18.62
N PHE A 373 -7.74 -13.48 -17.70
CA PHE A 373 -8.41 -13.59 -16.40
C PHE A 373 -9.91 -13.33 -16.49
N PHE A 374 -10.35 -12.38 -17.32
CA PHE A 374 -11.77 -12.06 -17.44
C PHE A 374 -12.51 -12.94 -18.44
N GLU A 375 -11.84 -13.45 -19.48
CA GLU A 375 -12.44 -14.39 -20.44
C GLU A 375 -12.77 -15.74 -19.79
N SER A 376 -11.91 -16.26 -18.90
CA SER A 376 -12.16 -17.55 -18.22
C SER A 376 -13.39 -17.49 -17.31
N HIS A 377 -13.68 -16.35 -16.68
CA HIS A 377 -14.80 -16.19 -15.76
C HIS A 377 -16.14 -15.91 -16.47
N ILE A 378 -16.13 -15.31 -17.66
CA ILE A 378 -17.34 -15.21 -18.51
C ILE A 378 -17.79 -16.62 -18.92
N ASN A 379 -16.84 -17.51 -19.29
CA ASN A 379 -17.19 -18.88 -19.66
C ASN A 379 -17.74 -19.70 -18.48
N VAL A 380 -17.23 -19.53 -17.25
CA VAL A 380 -17.76 -20.25 -16.07
C VAL A 380 -19.17 -19.78 -15.72
N ASN A 381 -19.45 -18.47 -15.78
CA ASN A 381 -20.80 -17.95 -15.56
C ASN A 381 -21.78 -18.35 -16.66
N ASN A 382 -21.37 -18.40 -17.93
CA ASN A 382 -22.20 -18.92 -19.02
C ASN A 382 -22.49 -20.42 -18.88
N LEU A 383 -21.51 -21.23 -18.46
CA LEU A 383 -21.69 -22.66 -18.18
C LEU A 383 -22.59 -22.92 -16.97
N LEU A 384 -22.58 -22.06 -15.95
CA LEU A 384 -23.48 -22.15 -14.80
C LEU A 384 -24.91 -21.76 -15.20
N VAL A 385 -25.09 -20.71 -16.00
CA VAL A 385 -26.40 -20.30 -16.54
C VAL A 385 -26.99 -21.38 -17.44
N GLU A 386 -26.20 -21.97 -18.36
CA GLU A 386 -26.66 -23.08 -19.21
C GLU A 386 -27.05 -24.32 -18.40
N LYS A 387 -26.30 -24.67 -17.35
CA LYS A 387 -26.62 -25.83 -16.50
C LYS A 387 -27.85 -25.62 -15.61
N THR A 388 -28.13 -24.39 -15.18
CA THR A 388 -29.35 -24.08 -14.41
C THR A 388 -30.62 -23.95 -15.26
N CYS A 389 -30.50 -23.68 -16.57
CA CYS A 389 -31.65 -23.59 -17.48
C CYS A 389 -32.06 -24.93 -18.11
N LEU A 390 -31.23 -25.97 -18.03
CA LEU A 390 -31.49 -27.27 -18.66
C LEU A 390 -32.59 -28.16 -18.02
N PRO A 391 -32.98 -28.03 -16.73
CA PRO A 391 -34.13 -28.79 -16.21
C PRO A 391 -35.48 -28.14 -16.53
N ALA A 392 -35.53 -26.82 -16.77
CA ALA A 392 -36.78 -26.09 -16.97
C ALA A 392 -37.30 -26.17 -18.42
N PHE A 393 -36.41 -26.34 -19.41
CA PHE A 393 -36.81 -26.38 -20.82
C PHE A 393 -37.38 -27.73 -21.29
N LYS A 394 -37.09 -28.84 -20.60
CA LYS A 394 -37.66 -30.16 -20.96
C LYS A 394 -39.09 -30.39 -20.43
N ILE A 395 -39.56 -29.58 -19.48
CA ILE A 395 -40.92 -29.71 -18.92
C ILE A 395 -41.94 -28.90 -19.74
N LEU A 396 -41.55 -27.76 -20.33
CA LEU A 396 -42.45 -26.93 -21.15
C LEU A 396 -42.70 -27.47 -22.57
N SER A 397 -41.77 -28.23 -23.16
CA SER A 397 -41.99 -28.85 -24.48
C SER A 397 -43.01 -30.00 -24.46
N SER A 398 -43.22 -30.63 -23.29
CA SER A 398 -44.15 -31.76 -23.14
C SER A 398 -45.59 -31.31 -22.83
N ALA A 399 -45.77 -30.08 -22.31
CA ALA A 399 -47.09 -29.53 -21.98
C ALA A 399 -47.80 -28.86 -23.17
N ILE A 400 -47.07 -28.40 -24.19
CA ILE A 400 -47.66 -27.70 -25.36
C ILE A 400 -48.23 -28.69 -26.39
N THR A 401 -47.83 -29.96 -26.37
CA THR A 401 -48.34 -30.98 -27.30
C THR A 401 -49.67 -31.61 -26.83
N LEU A 402 -50.08 -31.41 -25.57
CA LEU A 402 -51.31 -32.00 -25.01
C LEU A 402 -52.55 -31.08 -25.04
N LEU A 403 -52.42 -29.83 -25.49
CA LEU A 403 -53.52 -28.85 -25.59
C LEU A 403 -53.98 -28.55 -27.03
N ARG A 404 -53.63 -29.42 -27.99
CA ARG A 404 -54.09 -29.35 -29.39
C ARG A 404 -54.67 -30.66 -29.92
N ARG A 405 -55.49 -31.35 -29.11
CA ARG A 405 -56.45 -32.35 -29.61
C ARG A 405 -57.80 -32.14 -28.97
#